data_AF-A0A151K2M0-F1
#
_entry.id   AF-A0A151K2M0-F1
#
_cell.length_a   1.000
_cell.length_b   1.000
_cell.length_c   1.000
_cell.angle_alpha   90.00
_cell.angle_beta   90.00
_cell.angle_gamma   90.00
#
_symmetry.space_group_name_H-M   'P 1'
#
loop_
_entity.id
_entity.type
_entity.pdbx_description
1 polymer ?
#
loop_
_entity_poly.entity_id
_entity_poly.type
_entity_poly.pdbx_seq_one_letter_code
_entity_poly.pdbx_strand_id
1 'polypeptide(L)'
;STYSEINDALEIELKHVICCSNVKCNYSVTTLEKSCLLMLPIQSTLKRKKGVTLQTLIDLEFSKWETINGNCNECKGIVLKKKTVIESTLSVLVIQLNLYTFVNGASKQIIGNRINAVPTSNLTINKKKYKVISAIFHEGEEMNRGHYTCMLRTGKKSEWCYSNDLQVIRKKWPNEAQGAYMLFLEQIGRL
;
A
#
# COMPACT_ATOMS: atom_id res chain seq x y z
N SER A 1 -13.75 23.36 -2.46
CA SER A 1 -14.04 22.99 -1.05
C SER A 1 -12.87 22.17 -0.55
N THR A 2 -12.63 22.04 0.75
CA THR A 2 -11.48 21.26 1.27
C THR A 2 -11.44 19.82 0.73
N TYR A 3 -12.60 19.21 0.43
CA TYR A 3 -12.68 17.90 -0.21
C TYR A 3 -12.15 17.86 -1.65
N SER A 4 -12.33 18.93 -2.44
CA SER A 4 -11.77 18.97 -3.80
C SER A 4 -10.25 19.03 -3.77
N GLU A 5 -9.67 19.80 -2.85
CA GLU A 5 -8.22 19.92 -2.69
C GLU A 5 -7.55 18.60 -2.28
N ILE A 6 -8.22 17.80 -1.44
CA ILE A 6 -7.76 16.47 -1.04
C ILE A 6 -7.74 15.53 -2.26
N ASN A 7 -8.81 15.52 -3.05
CA ASN A 7 -8.88 14.69 -4.26
C ASN A 7 -7.83 15.12 -5.29
N ASP A 8 -7.61 16.43 -5.47
CA ASP A 8 -6.61 16.98 -6.40
C ASP A 8 -5.16 16.63 -6.00
N ALA A 9 -4.94 16.24 -4.74
CA ALA A 9 -3.63 15.88 -4.21
C ALA A 9 -3.39 14.37 -4.09
N LEU A 10 -4.42 13.60 -3.68
CA LEU A 10 -4.31 12.20 -3.24
C LEU A 10 -5.02 11.19 -4.12
N GLU A 11 -5.93 11.62 -5.00
CA GLU A 11 -6.72 10.69 -5.81
C GLU A 11 -5.81 9.78 -6.64
N ILE A 12 -6.16 8.51 -6.63
CA ILE A 12 -5.61 7.46 -7.48
C ILE A 12 -6.75 6.87 -8.29
N GLU A 13 -6.43 6.43 -9.49
CA GLU A 13 -7.34 5.65 -10.31
C GLU A 13 -6.79 4.23 -10.45
N LEU A 14 -7.60 3.28 -10.04
CA LEU A 14 -7.34 1.85 -10.16
C LEU A 14 -8.16 1.31 -11.32
N LYS A 15 -7.51 0.53 -12.17
CA LYS A 15 -8.13 -0.19 -13.26
C LYS A 15 -8.24 -1.67 -12.90
N HIS A 16 -9.46 -2.17 -12.87
CA HIS A 16 -9.72 -3.59 -12.64
C HIS A 16 -10.03 -4.26 -13.98
N VAL A 17 -9.21 -5.21 -14.37
CA VAL A 17 -9.42 -6.06 -15.53
C VAL A 17 -9.96 -7.40 -15.05
N ILE A 18 -11.16 -7.76 -15.49
CA ILE A 18 -11.80 -9.04 -15.19
C ILE A 18 -11.94 -9.83 -16.48
N CYS A 19 -11.40 -11.04 -16.54
CA CYS A 19 -11.50 -11.91 -17.70
C CYS A 19 -11.95 -13.32 -17.33
N CYS A 20 -12.48 -14.05 -18.31
CA CYS A 20 -12.78 -15.47 -18.13
C CYS A 20 -11.50 -16.30 -18.10
N SER A 21 -11.43 -17.29 -17.20
CA SER A 21 -10.29 -18.22 -17.17
C SER A 21 -10.26 -19.18 -18.35
N ASN A 22 -11.39 -19.39 -19.02
CA ASN A 22 -11.47 -20.20 -20.23
C ASN A 22 -10.84 -19.42 -21.39
N VAL A 23 -9.68 -19.88 -21.87
CA VAL A 23 -8.91 -19.25 -22.96
C VAL A 23 -9.67 -19.19 -24.30
N LYS A 24 -10.71 -20.02 -24.49
CA LYS A 24 -11.58 -19.98 -25.67
C LYS A 24 -12.69 -18.92 -25.54
N CYS A 25 -12.87 -18.37 -24.35
CA CYS A 25 -13.86 -17.35 -24.07
C CYS A 25 -13.17 -15.97 -24.06
N ASN A 26 -13.59 -15.10 -24.98
CA ASN A 26 -13.02 -13.76 -25.13
C ASN A 26 -13.63 -12.72 -24.17
N TYR A 27 -14.33 -13.16 -23.13
CA TYR A 27 -14.94 -12.26 -22.16
C TYR A 27 -13.86 -11.52 -21.36
N SER A 28 -13.91 -10.19 -21.44
CA SER A 28 -13.09 -9.27 -20.67
C SER A 28 -13.89 -8.00 -20.38
N VAL A 29 -13.87 -7.55 -19.14
CA VAL A 29 -14.48 -6.30 -18.71
C VAL A 29 -13.44 -5.50 -17.95
N THR A 30 -13.45 -4.19 -18.16
CA THR A 30 -12.61 -3.24 -17.44
C THR A 30 -13.49 -2.27 -16.68
N THR A 31 -13.18 -2.05 -15.40
CA THR A 31 -13.79 -0.99 -14.59
C THR A 31 -12.70 -0.09 -14.02
N LEU A 32 -13.07 1.17 -13.74
CA LEU A 32 -12.22 2.14 -13.07
C LEU A 32 -12.79 2.43 -11.68
N GLU A 33 -11.91 2.52 -10.69
CA GLU A 33 -12.22 2.87 -9.31
C GLU A 33 -11.33 4.04 -8.89
N LYS A 34 -11.93 5.07 -8.30
CA LYS A 34 -11.19 6.18 -7.69
C LYS A 34 -11.05 5.92 -6.19
N SER A 35 -9.86 6.16 -5.66
CA SER A 35 -9.56 6.03 -4.24
C SER A 35 -8.57 7.12 -3.81
N CYS A 36 -8.36 7.29 -2.50
CA CYS A 36 -7.26 8.10 -1.95
C CYS A 36 -6.26 7.23 -1.17
N LEU A 37 -6.46 5.90 -1.17
CA LEU A 37 -5.73 4.95 -0.34
C LEU A 37 -5.38 3.69 -1.13
N LEU A 38 -4.09 3.37 -1.16
CA LEU A 38 -3.58 2.07 -1.64
C LEU A 38 -3.44 1.13 -0.45
N MET A 39 -4.24 0.08 -0.39
CA MET A 39 -4.07 -0.99 0.60
C MET A 39 -3.11 -2.05 0.07
N LEU A 40 -2.03 -2.31 0.79
CA LEU A 40 -1.08 -3.38 0.49
C LEU A 40 -1.19 -4.50 1.53
N PRO A 41 -1.57 -5.72 1.13
CA PRO A 41 -1.57 -6.86 2.04
C PRO A 41 -0.13 -7.25 2.36
N ILE A 42 0.22 -7.28 3.65
CA ILE A 42 1.48 -7.86 4.06
C ILE A 42 1.25 -9.34 4.35
N GLN A 43 1.43 -10.18 3.34
CA GLN A 43 1.35 -11.63 3.55
C GLN A 43 2.58 -12.14 4.31
N SER A 44 2.39 -13.22 5.08
CA SER A 44 3.47 -13.96 5.75
C SER A 44 4.49 -14.59 4.77
N THR A 45 4.34 -14.40 3.46
CA THR A 45 5.33 -14.75 2.43
C THR A 45 6.65 -13.99 2.59
N LEU A 46 6.70 -12.98 3.48
CA LEU A 46 7.91 -12.35 4.00
C LEU A 46 8.80 -13.23 4.89
N LYS A 47 8.46 -14.52 5.10
CA LYS A 47 9.34 -15.53 5.75
C LYS A 47 10.69 -15.76 5.03
N ARG A 48 11.03 -14.99 3.98
CA ARG A 48 12.30 -15.09 3.25
C ARG A 48 13.39 -14.33 4.01
N LYS A 49 14.53 -15.00 4.22
CA LYS A 49 15.77 -14.49 4.87
C LYS A 49 16.39 -13.23 4.21
N LYS A 50 15.88 -12.77 3.06
CA LYS A 50 16.25 -11.52 2.40
C LYS A 50 15.05 -10.57 2.47
N GLY A 51 15.17 -9.52 3.26
CA GLY A 51 14.05 -8.60 3.52
C GLY A 51 13.51 -7.94 2.23
N VAL A 52 12.21 -7.69 2.23
CA VAL A 52 11.46 -7.24 1.06
C VAL A 52 11.42 -5.71 1.04
N THR A 53 11.48 -5.11 -0.15
CA THR A 53 11.37 -3.65 -0.30
C THR A 53 9.92 -3.24 -0.53
N LEU A 54 9.60 -1.98 -0.26
CA LEU A 54 8.26 -1.45 -0.55
C LEU A 54 7.92 -1.50 -2.04
N GLN A 55 8.89 -1.28 -2.93
CA GLN A 55 8.70 -1.45 -4.38
C GLN A 55 8.27 -2.87 -4.71
N THR A 56 8.97 -3.86 -4.14
CA THR A 56 8.63 -5.27 -4.35
C THR A 56 7.22 -5.61 -3.87
N LEU A 57 6.76 -5.05 -2.73
CA LEU A 57 5.39 -5.26 -2.27
C LEU A 57 4.35 -4.70 -3.24
N ILE A 58 4.58 -3.48 -3.73
CA ILE A 58 3.71 -2.83 -4.73
C ILE A 58 3.69 -3.67 -6.01
N ASP A 59 4.87 -4.03 -6.54
CA ASP A 59 4.98 -4.80 -7.78
C ASP A 59 4.28 -6.16 -7.68
N LEU A 60 4.44 -6.86 -6.55
CA LEU A 60 3.78 -8.14 -6.31
C LEU A 60 2.25 -7.99 -6.25
N GLU A 61 1.75 -6.97 -5.56
CA GLU A 61 0.31 -6.75 -5.40
C GLU A 61 -0.38 -6.42 -6.74
N PHE A 62 0.21 -5.52 -7.53
CA PHE A 62 -0.41 -5.04 -8.78
C PHE A 62 0.00 -5.85 -10.03
N SER A 63 0.86 -6.86 -9.90
CA SER A 63 1.17 -7.79 -10.99
C SER A 63 0.29 -9.04 -10.99
N LYS A 64 -0.26 -9.43 -9.84
CA LYS A 64 -0.98 -10.70 -9.65
C LYS A 64 -2.34 -10.72 -10.36
N TRP A 65 -2.72 -11.92 -10.79
CA TRP A 65 -4.10 -12.25 -11.12
C TRP A 65 -4.69 -13.04 -9.96
N GLU A 66 -5.85 -12.61 -9.47
CA GLU A 66 -6.60 -13.30 -8.44
C GLU A 66 -7.83 -13.98 -9.06
N THR A 67 -8.18 -15.16 -8.54
CA THR A 67 -9.42 -15.82 -8.94
C THR A 67 -10.56 -15.19 -8.14
N ILE A 68 -11.63 -14.80 -8.82
CA ILE A 68 -12.82 -14.25 -8.18
C ILE A 68 -14.02 -15.16 -8.43
N ASN A 69 -14.92 -15.21 -7.46
CA ASN A 69 -16.17 -15.93 -7.59
C ASN A 69 -17.08 -15.17 -8.57
N GLY A 70 -17.61 -15.89 -9.56
CA GLY A 70 -18.54 -15.32 -10.52
C GLY A 70 -18.65 -16.17 -11.77
N ASN A 71 -19.79 -16.09 -12.44
CA ASN A 71 -20.01 -16.77 -13.71
C ASN A 71 -19.64 -15.84 -14.85
N CYS A 72 -18.95 -16.38 -15.85
CA CYS A 72 -18.76 -15.69 -17.11
C CYS A 72 -20.10 -15.49 -17.81
N ASN A 73 -20.40 -14.25 -18.21
CA ASN A 73 -21.65 -13.92 -18.88
C ASN A 73 -21.81 -14.66 -20.22
N GLU A 74 -20.70 -14.88 -20.92
CA GLU A 74 -20.63 -15.51 -22.24
C GLU A 74 -20.67 -17.04 -22.18
N CYS A 75 -19.69 -17.68 -21.53
CA CYS A 75 -19.53 -19.13 -21.56
C CYS A 75 -20.13 -19.87 -20.36
N LYS A 76 -20.73 -19.13 -19.41
CA LYS A 76 -21.24 -19.63 -18.12
C LYS A 76 -20.21 -20.37 -17.26
N GLY A 77 -18.94 -20.33 -17.64
CA GLY A 77 -17.83 -20.87 -16.85
C GLY A 77 -17.72 -20.18 -15.50
N ILE A 78 -17.38 -20.95 -14.48
CA ILE A 78 -17.47 -20.55 -13.06
C ILE A 78 -16.22 -19.85 -12.51
N VAL A 79 -15.19 -19.63 -13.34
CA VAL A 79 -13.90 -19.09 -12.87
C VAL A 79 -13.53 -17.83 -13.65
N LEU A 80 -13.65 -16.68 -13.00
CA LEU A 80 -13.17 -15.39 -13.47
C LEU A 80 -11.83 -15.06 -12.81
N LYS A 81 -10.98 -14.32 -13.52
CA LYS A 81 -9.74 -13.76 -12.99
C LYS A 81 -9.84 -12.25 -12.97
N LYS A 82 -9.36 -11.63 -11.90
CA LYS A 82 -9.24 -10.18 -11.75
C LYS A 82 -7.78 -9.80 -11.63
N LYS A 83 -7.42 -8.67 -12.22
CA LYS A 83 -6.16 -7.98 -11.97
C LYS A 83 -6.43 -6.51 -11.74
N THR A 84 -5.84 -5.96 -10.69
CA THR A 84 -5.89 -4.53 -10.41
C THR A 84 -4.58 -3.90 -10.86
N VAL A 85 -4.66 -2.77 -11.56
CA VAL A 85 -3.53 -1.98 -12.02
C VAL A 85 -3.71 -0.55 -11.56
N ILE A 86 -2.63 0.12 -11.19
CA ILE A 86 -2.65 1.55 -10.90
C ILE A 86 -2.62 2.29 -12.23
N GLU A 87 -3.76 2.86 -12.64
CA GLU A 87 -3.94 3.56 -13.92
C GLU A 87 -3.40 4.99 -13.87
N SER A 88 -3.64 5.70 -12.76
CA SER A 88 -3.13 7.05 -12.54
C SER A 88 -2.89 7.33 -11.05
N THR A 89 -2.02 8.30 -10.77
CA THR A 89 -1.62 8.74 -9.43
C THR A 89 -1.40 10.24 -9.42
N LEU A 90 -1.56 10.89 -8.27
CA LEU A 90 -1.33 12.33 -8.10
C LEU A 90 -0.08 12.64 -7.25
N SER A 91 0.04 13.88 -6.76
CA SER A 91 1.25 14.39 -6.07
C SER A 91 1.60 13.59 -4.84
N VAL A 92 0.60 13.13 -4.10
CA VAL A 92 0.78 12.43 -2.84
C VAL A 92 0.08 11.09 -2.92
N LEU A 93 0.75 10.05 -2.43
CA LEU A 93 0.17 8.72 -2.32
C LEU A 93 0.14 8.29 -0.86
N VAL A 94 -1.00 7.76 -0.43
CA VAL A 94 -1.15 7.14 0.87
C VAL A 94 -1.22 5.64 0.68
N ILE A 95 -0.29 4.93 1.34
CA ILE A 95 -0.24 3.47 1.35
C ILE A 95 -0.55 2.99 2.75
N GLN A 96 -1.60 2.19 2.91
CA GLN A 96 -1.84 1.44 4.14
C GLN A 96 -1.29 0.03 4.01
N LEU A 97 -0.52 -0.37 5.00
CA LEU A 97 0.02 -1.70 5.17
C LEU A 97 -0.93 -2.50 6.06
N ASN A 98 -1.52 -3.58 5.54
CA ASN A 98 -2.42 -4.43 6.33
C ASN A 98 -1.60 -5.31 7.29
N LEU A 99 -1.30 -4.74 8.47
CA LEU A 99 -0.51 -5.37 9.52
C LEU A 99 -1.28 -6.41 10.34
N TYR A 100 -2.60 -6.48 10.23
CA TYR A 100 -3.45 -7.33 11.07
C TYR A 100 -4.23 -8.32 10.22
N THR A 101 -4.40 -9.52 10.75
CA THR A 101 -5.35 -10.52 10.25
C THR A 101 -6.38 -10.83 11.33
N PHE A 102 -7.58 -11.24 10.94
CA PHE A 102 -8.62 -11.63 11.90
C PHE A 102 -8.67 -13.14 12.03
N VAL A 103 -8.51 -13.64 13.26
CA VAL A 103 -8.62 -15.05 13.61
C VAL A 103 -9.69 -15.16 14.70
N ASN A 104 -10.77 -15.88 14.42
CA ASN A 104 -11.90 -16.06 15.35
C ASN A 104 -12.46 -14.73 15.90
N GLY A 105 -12.55 -13.69 15.06
CA GLY A 105 -13.05 -12.37 15.44
C GLY A 105 -12.05 -11.47 16.18
N ALA A 106 -10.89 -11.99 16.59
CA ALA A 106 -9.81 -11.21 17.18
C ALA A 106 -8.79 -10.79 16.12
N SER A 107 -8.35 -9.52 16.15
CA SER A 107 -7.26 -9.05 15.30
C SER A 107 -5.91 -9.51 15.86
N LYS A 108 -5.05 -10.07 15.01
CA LYS A 108 -3.70 -10.48 15.36
C LYS A 108 -2.70 -9.82 14.43
N GLN A 109 -1.68 -9.19 15.01
CA GLN A 109 -0.59 -8.62 14.23
C GLN A 109 0.15 -9.72 13.44
N ILE A 110 0.45 -9.43 12.19
CA ILE A 110 1.27 -10.26 11.32
C ILE A 110 2.74 -10.02 11.69
N ILE A 111 3.39 -11.04 12.24
CA ILE A 111 4.78 -10.98 12.71
C ILE A 111 5.75 -11.20 11.54
N GLY A 112 6.91 -10.54 11.58
CA GLY A 112 7.98 -10.73 10.60
C GLY A 112 7.85 -9.85 9.35
N ASN A 113 7.07 -8.77 9.46
CA ASN A 113 6.78 -7.83 8.38
C ASN A 113 7.89 -6.79 8.18
N ARG A 114 9.07 -7.27 7.80
CA ARG A 114 10.26 -6.44 7.62
C ARG A 114 10.27 -5.82 6.22
N ILE A 115 10.24 -4.50 6.16
CA ILE A 115 10.35 -3.74 4.91
C ILE A 115 11.67 -2.97 4.90
N ASN A 116 12.54 -3.34 3.99
CA ASN A 116 13.87 -2.76 3.88
C ASN A 116 13.85 -1.41 3.16
N ALA A 117 14.77 -0.54 3.57
CA ALA A 117 15.10 0.71 2.89
C ALA A 117 13.94 1.70 2.67
N VAL A 118 12.82 1.57 3.39
CA VAL A 118 11.67 2.50 3.30
C VAL A 118 12.07 3.98 3.33
N PRO A 119 12.92 4.49 4.25
CA PRO A 119 13.20 5.93 4.34
C PRO A 119 14.07 6.49 3.20
N THR A 120 14.74 5.62 2.44
CA THR A 120 15.72 5.99 1.41
C THR A 120 15.32 5.54 0.01
N SER A 121 14.25 4.76 -0.12
CA SER A 121 13.80 4.22 -1.41
C SER A 121 13.14 5.30 -2.27
N ASN A 122 13.56 5.36 -3.54
CA ASN A 122 12.78 6.01 -4.59
C ASN A 122 11.90 4.96 -5.24
N LEU A 123 10.59 5.13 -5.13
CA LEU A 123 9.60 4.19 -5.64
C LEU A 123 9.14 4.64 -7.01
N THR A 124 8.95 3.70 -7.93
CA THR A 124 8.37 3.97 -9.24
C THR A 124 6.97 3.37 -9.29
N ILE A 125 5.95 4.23 -9.37
CA ILE A 125 4.54 3.84 -9.42
C ILE A 125 3.94 4.50 -10.64
N ASN A 126 3.43 3.70 -11.58
CA ASN A 126 2.90 4.18 -12.86
C ASN A 126 3.84 5.20 -13.55
N LYS A 127 5.11 4.83 -13.74
CA LYS A 127 6.19 5.65 -14.35
C LYS A 127 6.55 6.94 -13.59
N LYS A 128 5.85 7.29 -12.52
CA LYS A 128 6.16 8.43 -11.65
C LYS A 128 7.06 7.98 -10.49
N LYS A 129 7.99 8.83 -10.09
CA LYS A 129 8.89 8.57 -8.97
C LYS A 129 8.36 9.20 -7.70
N TYR A 130 8.46 8.48 -6.58
CA TYR A 130 7.99 8.92 -5.27
C TYR A 130 9.04 8.68 -4.20
N LYS A 131 9.04 9.51 -3.16
CA LYS A 131 9.83 9.34 -1.94
C LYS A 131 8.90 9.29 -0.73
N VAL A 132 9.26 8.53 0.30
CA VAL A 132 8.52 8.54 1.57
C VAL A 132 8.82 9.83 2.33
N ILE A 133 7.77 10.54 2.73
CA ILE A 133 7.85 11.81 3.49
C ILE A 133 7.33 11.68 4.91
N SER A 134 6.45 10.72 5.17
CA SER A 134 5.93 10.45 6.52
C SER A 134 5.50 8.99 6.64
N ALA A 135 5.44 8.51 7.87
CA ALA A 135 4.82 7.24 8.20
C ALA A 135 4.14 7.28 9.56
N ILE A 136 3.03 6.56 9.66
CA ILE A 136 2.36 6.22 10.91
C ILE A 136 2.78 4.81 11.28
N PHE A 137 3.16 4.63 12.53
CA PHE A 137 3.51 3.36 13.14
C PHE A 137 2.42 2.97 14.12
N HIS A 138 2.20 1.67 14.26
CA HIS A 138 1.32 1.11 15.28
C HIS A 138 2.08 0.07 16.10
N GLU A 139 2.12 0.30 17.41
CA GLU A 139 2.74 -0.57 18.40
C GLU A 139 1.64 -1.24 19.24
N GLY A 140 1.33 -2.50 18.95
CA GLY A 140 0.30 -3.26 19.65
C GLY A 140 0.04 -4.61 18.99
N GLU A 141 -0.30 -5.61 19.79
CA GLU A 141 -0.56 -6.97 19.31
C GLU A 141 -1.93 -7.08 18.60
N GLU A 142 -2.86 -6.20 18.96
CA GLU A 142 -4.22 -6.12 18.40
C GLU A 142 -4.45 -4.75 17.76
N MET A 143 -5.32 -4.67 16.76
CA MET A 143 -5.62 -3.44 16.02
C MET A 143 -6.33 -2.40 16.89
N ASN A 144 -7.11 -2.85 17.87
CA ASN A 144 -7.88 -2.01 18.80
C ASN A 144 -7.13 -1.73 20.12
N ARG A 145 -5.93 -2.28 20.30
CA ARG A 145 -5.11 -2.14 21.51
C ARG A 145 -3.65 -1.96 21.13
N GLY A 146 -3.26 -0.70 21.05
CA GLY A 146 -1.90 -0.31 20.75
C GLY A 146 -1.73 1.19 20.83
N HIS A 147 -0.61 1.65 20.28
CA HIS A 147 -0.23 3.04 20.29
C HIS A 147 0.20 3.49 18.89
N TYR A 148 -0.33 4.62 18.44
CA TYR A 148 0.03 5.20 17.16
C TYR A 148 1.10 6.28 17.34
N THR A 149 2.14 6.21 16.52
CA THR A 149 3.21 7.22 16.51
C THR A 149 3.54 7.61 15.08
N CYS A 150 4.23 8.73 14.88
CA CYS A 150 4.50 9.24 13.54
C CYS A 150 6.00 9.53 13.35
N MET A 151 6.50 9.26 12.15
CA MET A 151 7.81 9.69 11.67
C MET A 151 7.62 10.67 10.51
N LEU A 152 8.21 11.86 10.62
CA LEU A 152 8.12 12.95 9.63
C LEU A 152 9.51 13.24 9.05
N ARG A 153 9.63 13.33 7.73
CA ARG A 153 10.87 13.75 7.08
C ARG A 153 11.01 15.27 7.16
N THR A 154 12.11 15.77 7.71
CA THR A 154 12.34 17.21 7.84
C THR A 154 13.14 17.77 6.65
N GLY A 155 12.47 18.48 5.74
CA GLY A 155 13.10 19.28 4.68
C GLY A 155 13.97 18.49 3.68
N LYS A 156 15.04 19.12 3.19
CA LYS A 156 15.92 18.60 2.12
C LYS A 156 16.93 17.54 2.58
N LYS A 157 17.12 17.36 3.90
CA LYS A 157 18.06 16.37 4.46
C LYS A 157 17.28 15.10 4.82
N SER A 158 17.93 13.93 4.77
CA SER A 158 17.36 12.65 5.23
C SER A 158 17.24 12.57 6.77
N GLU A 159 16.87 13.69 7.38
CA GLU A 159 16.60 13.84 8.81
C GLU A 159 15.12 13.52 9.07
N TRP A 160 14.87 12.91 10.22
CA TRP A 160 13.54 12.49 10.61
C TRP A 160 13.21 12.96 12.03
N CYS A 161 11.97 13.39 12.22
CA CYS A 161 11.37 13.64 13.53
C CYS A 161 10.39 12.52 13.86
N TYR A 162 10.42 12.09 15.10
CA TYR A 162 9.45 11.19 15.70
C TYR A 162 8.49 12.01 16.54
N SER A 163 7.20 11.82 16.31
CA SER A 163 6.11 12.40 17.08
C SER A 163 5.37 11.30 17.82
N ASN A 164 5.24 11.46 19.12
CA ASN A 164 4.52 10.59 20.03
C ASN A 164 3.70 11.47 20.97
N ASP A 165 2.39 11.54 20.73
CA ASP A 165 1.47 12.44 21.42
C ASP A 165 1.98 13.89 21.47
N LEU A 166 2.37 14.37 22.65
CA LEU A 166 2.86 15.72 22.88
C LEU A 166 4.37 15.87 22.62
N GLN A 167 5.10 14.77 22.41
CA GLN A 167 6.54 14.77 22.23
C GLN A 167 6.91 14.78 20.74
N VAL A 168 7.79 15.70 20.36
CA VAL A 168 8.42 15.72 19.04
C VAL A 168 9.93 15.78 19.21
N ILE A 169 10.63 14.75 18.76
CA ILE A 169 12.09 14.62 18.89
C ILE A 169 12.73 14.19 17.58
N ARG A 170 13.99 14.55 17.35
CA ARG A 170 14.77 13.98 16.25
C ARG A 170 15.05 12.51 16.55
N LYS A 171 14.74 11.61 15.62
CA LYS A 171 14.94 10.16 15.79
C LYS A 171 15.30 9.53 14.45
N LYS A 172 16.18 8.53 14.47
CA LYS A 172 16.46 7.74 13.26
C LYS A 172 15.23 6.91 12.89
N TRP A 173 15.10 6.62 11.60
CA TRP A 173 14.07 5.72 11.10
C TRP A 173 14.18 4.33 11.76
N PRO A 174 13.07 3.71 12.21
CA PRO A 174 13.09 2.37 12.79
C PRO A 174 13.64 1.31 11.83
N ASN A 175 14.47 0.39 12.35
CA ASN A 175 15.04 -0.69 11.54
C ASN A 175 13.94 -1.50 10.86
N GLU A 176 14.15 -1.81 9.57
CA GLU A 176 13.24 -2.64 8.76
C GLU A 176 11.78 -2.15 8.75
N ALA A 177 11.55 -0.87 9.05
CA ALA A 177 10.24 -0.24 9.16
C ALA A 177 9.25 -1.04 10.03
N GLN A 178 9.74 -1.69 11.09
CA GLN A 178 8.91 -2.47 11.99
C GLN A 178 7.78 -1.61 12.58
N GLY A 179 6.55 -2.11 12.50
CA GLY A 179 5.37 -1.39 12.99
C GLY A 179 4.82 -0.33 12.04
N ALA A 180 5.45 -0.07 10.88
CA ALA A 180 4.92 0.87 9.90
C ALA A 180 3.54 0.41 9.41
N TYR A 181 2.54 1.24 9.60
CA TYR A 181 1.13 0.96 9.30
C TYR A 181 0.63 1.76 8.09
N MET A 182 1.00 3.04 8.01
CA MET A 182 0.63 3.90 6.89
C MET A 182 1.83 4.71 6.44
N LEU A 183 2.01 4.84 5.13
CA LEU A 183 3.12 5.56 4.51
C LEU A 183 2.57 6.66 3.62
N PHE A 184 3.14 7.85 3.74
CA PHE A 184 2.84 9.00 2.90
C PHE A 184 4.01 9.27 1.98
N LEU A 185 3.74 9.30 0.68
CA LEU A 185 4.72 9.43 -0.36
C LEU A 185 4.46 10.72 -1.15
N GLU A 186 5.52 11.41 -1.54
CA GLU A 186 5.46 12.61 -2.39
C GLU A 186 6.14 12.33 -3.73
N GLN A 187 5.52 12.78 -4.82
CA GLN A 187 6.07 12.69 -6.17
C GLN A 187 7.35 13.52 -6.29
N ILE A 188 8.42 12.91 -6.80
CA ILE A 188 9.69 13.58 -7.06
C ILE A 188 9.62 14.31 -8.41
N GLY A 189 10.08 15.57 -8.43
CA GLY A 189 10.21 16.34 -9.68
C GLY A 189 8.97 17.15 -10.07
N ARG A 190 8.02 17.33 -9.15
CA ARG A 190 6.95 18.33 -9.28
C ARG A 190 7.47 19.64 -8.65
N LEU A 191 7.85 20.60 -9.48
CA LEU A 191 7.97 22.02 -9.15
C LEU A 191 6.78 22.73 -9.81
#